data_AF-A0A151RL27-F1
#
_entry.id   AF-A0A151RL27-F1
#
_cell.length_a   1.000
_cell.length_b   1.000
_cell.length_c   1.000
_cell.angle_alpha   90.00
_cell.angle_beta   90.00
_cell.angle_gamma   90.00
#
_symmetry.space_group_name_H-M   'P 1'
#
loop_
_entity.id
_entity.type
_entity.pdbx_description
1 polymer ?
#
loop_
_entity_poly.entity_id
_entity_poly.type
_entity_poly.pdbx_seq_one_letter_code
_entity_poly.pdbx_strand_id
1 'polypeptide(L)'
;MVCKLQKPLYGLKQASHCWFAKLSSALKRYGFQQSYSGYSLFTLFHKQVHLVVLVYVDDLIVGGNDSTAIQRFKSYLSQCFHMKDLGKLKYFLGVEVARSQRGLFLCQRKYALDIITEAGLLGAKPVTTPMEQNHHLGLAKGPCLTSPDKYRQLVGRLIYLCFTRP
;
A
#
# COMPACT_ATOMS: atom_id res chain seq x y z
N MET A 1 4.89 26.44 32.02
CA MET A 1 4.49 25.04 32.32
C MET A 1 5.11 24.14 31.27
N VAL A 2 5.90 23.14 31.66
CA VAL A 2 6.60 22.23 30.75
C VAL A 2 6.08 20.82 31.01
N CYS A 3 5.56 20.15 29.98
CA CYS A 3 5.04 18.79 30.09
C CYS A 3 6.10 17.77 29.62
N LYS A 4 6.31 16.70 30.39
CA LYS A 4 7.18 15.58 30.01
C LYS A 4 6.34 14.46 29.40
N LEU A 5 6.59 14.11 28.14
CA LEU A 5 5.98 12.93 27.53
C LEU A 5 6.54 11.63 28.14
N GLN A 6 5.65 10.72 28.52
CA GLN A 6 5.99 9.37 29.02
C GLN A 6 5.89 8.28 27.93
N LYS A 7 5.23 8.59 26.81
CA LYS A 7 5.10 7.75 25.62
C LYS A 7 5.28 8.63 24.39
N PRO A 8 5.87 8.13 23.29
CA PRO A 8 6.01 8.95 22.09
C PRO A 8 4.63 9.22 21.47
N LEU A 9 4.40 10.47 21.06
CA LEU A 9 3.20 10.88 20.33
C LEU A 9 3.36 10.67 18.83
N TYR A 10 2.25 10.38 18.16
CA TYR A 10 2.21 10.33 16.69
C TYR A 10 2.72 11.65 16.08
N GLY A 11 3.46 11.55 14.98
CA GLY A 11 4.11 12.70 14.33
C GLY A 11 5.51 13.04 14.86
N LEU A 12 5.94 12.47 16.00
CA LEU A 12 7.35 12.57 16.41
C LEU A 12 8.20 11.54 15.65
N LYS A 13 9.40 11.94 15.21
CA LYS A 13 10.35 11.05 14.54
C LYS A 13 10.70 9.82 15.39
N GLN A 14 10.74 9.97 16.72
CA GLN A 14 11.02 8.85 17.63
C GLN A 14 9.84 7.87 17.76
N ALA A 15 8.61 8.29 17.46
CA ALA A 15 7.42 7.46 17.67
C ALA A 15 7.40 6.23 16.76
N SER A 16 7.72 6.40 15.48
CA SER A 16 7.80 5.30 14.52
C SER A 16 8.89 4.30 14.90
N HIS A 17 10.05 4.79 15.36
CA HIS A 17 11.14 3.92 15.83
C HIS A 17 10.75 3.14 17.08
N CYS A 18 10.15 3.79 18.09
CA CYS A 18 9.69 3.11 19.30
C CYS A 18 8.58 2.10 19.00
N TRP A 19 7.65 2.44 18.11
CA TRP A 19 6.60 1.53 17.63
C TRP A 19 7.22 0.28 16.99
N PHE A 20 8.09 0.48 16.00
CA PHE A 20 8.74 -0.62 15.30
C PHE A 20 9.60 -1.48 16.23
N ALA A 21 10.32 -0.87 17.18
CA ALA A 21 11.09 -1.60 18.17
C ALA A 21 10.19 -2.50 19.03
N LYS A 22 9.07 -1.96 19.54
CA LYS A 22 8.10 -2.71 20.34
C LYS A 22 7.47 -3.85 19.54
N LEU A 23 7.10 -3.59 18.29
CA LEU A 23 6.56 -4.59 17.37
C LEU A 23 7.58 -5.71 17.10
N SER A 24 8.81 -5.34 16.71
CA SER A 24 9.90 -6.28 16.45
C SER A 24 10.19 -7.17 17.66
N SER A 25 10.22 -6.60 18.87
CA SER A 25 10.38 -7.38 20.11
C SER A 25 9.25 -8.37 20.35
N ALA A 26 7.99 -8.00 20.08
CA ALA A 26 6.86 -8.92 20.20
C ALA A 26 6.93 -10.05 19.16
N LEU A 27 7.25 -9.73 17.90
CA LEU A 27 7.41 -10.72 16.83
C LEU A 27 8.52 -11.72 17.16
N LYS A 28 9.69 -11.22 17.59
CA LYS A 28 10.82 -12.08 18.01
C LYS A 28 10.47 -12.95 19.21
N ARG A 29 9.72 -12.44 20.18
CA ARG A 29 9.25 -13.21 21.35
C ARG A 29 8.28 -14.32 20.96
N TYR A 30 7.44 -14.10 19.96
CA TYR A 30 6.56 -15.14 19.43
C TYR A 30 7.34 -16.25 18.69
N GLY A 31 8.53 -15.92 18.16
CA GLY A 31 9.41 -16.86 17.46
C GLY A 31 9.71 -16.48 16.01
N PHE A 32 9.34 -15.28 15.57
CA PHE A 32 9.72 -14.80 14.23
C PHE A 32 11.20 -14.41 14.18
N GLN A 33 11.82 -14.72 13.06
CA GLN A 33 13.13 -14.24 12.67
C GLN A 33 12.98 -13.06 11.73
N GLN A 34 13.74 -11.99 11.98
CA GLN A 34 13.78 -10.83 11.12
C GLN A 34 14.72 -11.10 9.94
N SER A 35 14.30 -10.75 8.72
CA SER A 35 15.15 -10.92 7.55
C SER A 35 16.35 -9.97 7.58
N TYR A 36 17.51 -10.46 7.17
CA TYR A 36 18.72 -9.64 6.99
C TYR A 36 18.63 -8.73 5.77
N SER A 37 17.89 -9.13 4.73
CA SER A 37 17.75 -8.37 3.47
C SER A 37 16.74 -7.23 3.56
N GLY A 38 15.90 -7.21 4.58
CA GLY A 38 14.89 -6.18 4.78
C GLY A 38 14.34 -6.19 6.20
N TYR A 39 14.51 -5.07 6.91
CA TYR A 39 14.06 -4.94 8.31
C TYR A 39 12.54 -5.04 8.48
N SER A 40 11.76 -4.87 7.41
CA SER A 40 10.29 -4.97 7.40
C SER A 40 9.75 -6.40 7.28
N LEU A 41 10.59 -7.39 6.97
CA LEU A 41 10.16 -8.76 6.75
C LEU A 41 10.51 -9.66 7.93
N PHE A 42 9.52 -10.39 8.41
CA PHE A 42 9.66 -11.37 9.47
C PHE A 42 9.12 -12.71 9.01
N THR A 43 9.85 -13.78 9.29
CA THR A 43 9.47 -15.13 8.90
C THR A 43 9.51 -16.07 10.10
N LEU A 44 8.58 -17.02 10.13
CA LEU A 44 8.53 -18.09 11.13
C LEU A 44 8.39 -19.41 10.38
N PHE A 45 9.40 -20.24 10.56
CA PHE A 45 9.50 -21.57 9.98
C PHE A 45 9.54 -22.57 11.14
N HIS A 46 8.46 -23.31 11.34
CA HIS A 46 8.42 -24.33 12.38
C HIS A 46 7.67 -25.58 11.90
N LYS A 47 8.42 -26.67 11.71
CA LYS A 47 7.93 -27.93 11.12
C LYS A 47 7.29 -27.65 9.75
N GLN A 48 5.98 -27.89 9.63
CA GLN A 48 5.19 -27.69 8.40
C GLN A 48 4.49 -26.32 8.38
N VAL A 49 4.68 -25.48 9.40
CA VAL A 49 4.04 -24.16 9.50
C VAL A 49 5.01 -23.09 9.04
N HIS A 50 4.56 -22.32 8.05
CA HIS A 50 5.26 -21.21 7.44
C HIS A 50 4.40 -19.96 7.60
N LEU A 51 4.87 -18.99 8.38
CA LEU A 51 4.26 -17.67 8.51
C LEU A 51 5.23 -16.59 8.04
N VAL A 52 4.69 -15.58 7.38
CA VAL A 52 5.42 -14.41 6.91
C VAL A 52 4.64 -13.18 7.33
N VAL A 53 5.35 -12.20 7.88
CA VAL A 53 4.81 -10.91 8.28
C VAL A 53 5.62 -9.83 7.58
N LEU A 54 4.94 -9.00 6.80
CA LEU A 54 5.50 -7.80 6.19
C LEU A 54 4.95 -6.58 6.93
N VAL A 55 5.84 -5.73 7.40
CA VAL A 55 5.52 -4.54 8.17
C VAL A 55 5.77 -3.29 7.32
N TYR A 56 4.76 -2.44 7.18
CA TYR A 56 4.90 -1.11 6.58
C TYR A 56 4.31 -0.07 7.52
N VAL A 57 5.18 0.69 8.18
CA VAL A 57 4.80 1.70 9.19
C VAL A 57 3.84 1.10 10.24
N ASP A 58 2.53 1.37 10.12
CA ASP A 58 1.49 0.92 11.03
C ASP A 58 0.67 -0.28 10.48
N ASP A 59 0.85 -0.62 9.19
CA ASP A 59 0.15 -1.71 8.51
C ASP A 59 0.97 -3.01 8.51
N LEU A 60 0.29 -4.14 8.72
CA LEU A 60 0.89 -5.47 8.70
C LEU A 60 0.17 -6.36 7.69
N ILE A 61 0.93 -6.97 6.79
CA ILE A 61 0.46 -8.10 6.00
C ILE A 61 0.93 -9.38 6.69
N VAL A 62 -0.03 -10.25 6.99
CA VAL A 62 0.24 -11.59 7.51
C VAL A 62 -0.14 -12.61 6.43
N GLY A 63 0.81 -13.45 6.06
CA GLY A 63 0.64 -14.56 5.14
C GLY A 63 1.19 -15.85 5.72
N GLY A 64 0.74 -16.98 5.19
CA GLY A 64 1.22 -18.29 5.61
C GLY A 64 0.42 -19.42 5.00
N ASN A 65 0.90 -20.65 5.21
CA ASN A 65 0.28 -21.86 4.69
C ASN A 65 -0.75 -22.49 5.64
N ASP A 66 -0.71 -22.16 6.94
CA ASP A 66 -1.60 -22.69 7.96
C ASP A 66 -2.54 -21.61 8.50
N SER A 67 -3.84 -21.74 8.18
CA SER A 67 -4.86 -20.78 8.60
C SER A 67 -5.07 -20.74 10.12
N THR A 68 -4.90 -21.86 10.82
CA THR A 68 -5.02 -21.95 12.28
C THR A 68 -3.86 -21.23 12.95
N ALA A 69 -2.65 -21.41 12.43
CA ALA A 69 -1.46 -20.71 12.90
C ALA A 69 -1.58 -19.19 12.68
N ILE A 70 -2.10 -18.76 11.52
CA ILE A 70 -2.38 -17.35 11.24
C ILE A 70 -3.36 -16.78 12.26
N GLN A 71 -4.47 -17.48 12.56
CA GLN A 71 -5.46 -17.00 13.52
C GLN A 71 -4.89 -16.91 14.95
N ARG A 72 -4.12 -17.92 15.38
CA ARG A 72 -3.43 -17.87 16.68
C ARG A 72 -2.49 -16.68 16.78
N PHE A 73 -1.73 -16.43 15.71
CA PHE A 73 -0.82 -15.29 15.65
C PHE A 73 -1.56 -13.94 15.67
N LYS A 74 -2.69 -13.80 14.94
CA LYS A 74 -3.55 -12.62 14.99
C LYS A 74 -4.11 -12.35 16.39
N SER A 75 -4.53 -13.40 17.10
CA SER A 75 -4.99 -13.29 18.49
C SER A 75 -3.86 -12.83 19.42
N TYR A 76 -2.66 -13.38 19.27
CA TYR A 76 -1.48 -12.93 20.02
C TYR A 76 -1.17 -11.45 19.78
N LEU A 77 -1.18 -11.02 18.51
CA LEU A 77 -0.95 -9.63 18.16
C LEU A 77 -2.02 -8.70 18.76
N SER A 78 -3.28 -9.11 18.75
CA SER A 78 -4.40 -8.35 19.34
C SER A 78 -4.31 -8.21 20.86
N GLN A 79 -3.65 -9.16 21.55
CA GLN A 79 -3.36 -9.05 22.98
C GLN A 79 -2.19 -8.08 23.26
N CYS A 80 -1.21 -8.04 22.35
CA CYS A 80 -0.03 -7.19 22.51
C CYS A 80 -0.30 -5.73 22.14
N PHE A 81 -1.18 -5.50 21.16
CA PHE A 81 -1.43 -4.20 20.56
C PHE A 81 -2.93 -4.01 20.29
N HIS A 82 -3.40 -2.78 20.45
CA HIS A 82 -4.74 -2.42 20.02
C HIS A 82 -4.75 -2.28 18.49
N MET A 83 -5.14 -3.34 17.80
CA MET A 83 -5.15 -3.41 16.35
C MET A 83 -6.47 -3.94 15.81
N LYS A 84 -6.77 -3.59 14.56
CA LYS A 84 -7.98 -4.02 13.87
C LYS A 84 -7.61 -5.01 12.77
N ASP A 85 -8.20 -6.20 12.79
CA ASP A 85 -8.11 -7.12 11.67
C ASP A 85 -9.00 -6.62 10.52
N LEU A 86 -8.39 -6.28 9.39
CA LEU A 86 -9.10 -5.87 8.16
C LEU A 86 -9.56 -7.07 7.32
N GLY A 87 -9.25 -8.29 7.77
CA GLY A 87 -9.62 -9.54 7.12
C GLY A 87 -8.68 -9.88 5.97
N LYS A 88 -9.25 -10.36 4.85
CA LYS A 88 -8.46 -10.71 3.67
C LYS A 88 -7.90 -9.44 3.02
N LEU A 89 -6.59 -9.41 2.75
CA LEU A 89 -5.91 -8.28 2.07
C LEU A 89 -6.64 -7.88 0.78
N LYS A 90 -7.25 -6.70 0.74
CA LYS A 90 -7.90 -6.14 -0.47
C LYS A 90 -7.16 -4.95 -1.03
N TYR A 91 -6.52 -4.17 -0.16
CA TYR A 91 -5.72 -3.00 -0.53
C TYR A 91 -4.45 -2.98 0.32
N PHE A 92 -3.35 -2.55 -0.28
CA PHE A 92 -2.09 -2.27 0.41
C PHE A 92 -1.38 -1.12 -0.30
N LEU A 93 -1.03 -0.05 0.42
CA LEU A 93 -0.36 1.14 -0.13
C LEU A 93 -1.07 1.74 -1.35
N GLY A 94 -2.40 1.72 -1.36
CA GLY A 94 -3.21 2.23 -2.47
C GLY A 94 -3.28 1.29 -3.69
N VAL A 95 -2.64 0.11 -3.64
CA VAL A 95 -2.74 -0.93 -4.67
C VAL A 95 -3.81 -1.94 -4.27
N GLU A 96 -4.70 -2.27 -5.20
CA GLU A 96 -5.73 -3.29 -4.99
C GLU A 96 -5.15 -4.69 -5.20
N VAL A 97 -5.58 -5.62 -4.36
CA VAL A 97 -5.20 -7.03 -4.41
C VAL A 97 -6.43 -7.86 -4.74
N ALA A 98 -6.59 -8.20 -6.01
CA ALA A 98 -7.61 -9.12 -6.48
C ALA A 98 -7.14 -10.58 -6.30
N ARG A 99 -8.07 -11.46 -5.91
CA ARG A 99 -7.80 -12.90 -5.76
C ARG A 99 -8.56 -13.70 -6.79
N SER A 100 -7.89 -14.64 -7.43
CA SER A 100 -8.53 -15.66 -8.27
C SER A 100 -8.00 -17.05 -7.89
N GLN A 101 -8.59 -18.10 -8.46
CA GLN A 101 -8.11 -19.47 -8.28
C GLN A 101 -6.67 -19.67 -8.79
N ARG A 102 -6.21 -18.82 -9.73
CA ARG A 102 -4.85 -18.86 -10.28
C ARG A 102 -3.82 -18.12 -9.43
N GLY A 103 -4.24 -17.31 -8.46
CA GLY A 103 -3.34 -16.56 -7.59
C GLY A 103 -3.83 -15.15 -7.25
N LEU A 104 -2.86 -14.28 -6.92
CA LEU A 104 -3.09 -12.88 -6.58
C LEU A 104 -2.76 -12.00 -7.78
N PHE A 105 -3.59 -10.99 -8.01
CA PHE A 105 -3.39 -9.97 -9.04
C PHE A 105 -3.37 -8.61 -8.36
N LEU A 106 -2.28 -7.87 -8.56
CA LEU A 106 -2.21 -6.46 -8.16
C LEU A 106 -2.84 -5.62 -9.27
N CYS A 107 -3.79 -4.76 -8.94
CA CYS A 107 -4.41 -3.87 -9.91
C CYS A 107 -4.64 -2.47 -9.34
N GLN A 108 -4.76 -1.49 -10.25
CA GLN A 108 -5.10 -0.11 -9.92
C GLN A 108 -6.38 0.33 -10.64
N ARG A 109 -7.30 -0.62 -10.89
CA ARG A 109 -8.54 -0.35 -11.62
C ARG A 109 -9.33 0.80 -10.99
N LYS A 110 -9.47 0.81 -9.67
CA LYS A 110 -10.14 1.90 -8.96
C LYS A 110 -9.50 3.26 -9.25
N TYR A 111 -8.18 3.34 -9.13
CA TYR A 111 -7.46 4.60 -9.38
C TYR A 111 -7.57 5.07 -10.83
N ALA A 112 -7.53 4.15 -11.79
CA ALA A 112 -7.76 4.47 -13.20
C ALA A 112 -9.19 4.99 -13.45
N LEU A 113 -10.20 4.38 -12.83
CA LEU A 113 -11.59 4.85 -12.92
C LEU A 113 -11.78 6.21 -12.26
N ASP A 114 -11.12 6.47 -11.13
CA ASP A 114 -11.16 7.77 -10.46
C ASP A 114 -10.55 8.86 -11.38
N ILE A 115 -9.44 8.59 -12.08
CA ILE A 115 -8.86 9.50 -13.10
C ILE A 115 -9.86 9.79 -14.22
N ILE A 116 -10.48 8.74 -14.78
CA ILE A 116 -11.45 8.88 -15.88
C ILE A 116 -12.66 9.71 -15.43
N THR A 117 -13.15 9.47 -14.21
CA THR A 117 -14.30 10.18 -13.64
C THR A 117 -13.99 11.66 -13.44
N GLU A 118 -12.83 11.99 -12.86
CA GLU A 118 -12.41 13.37 -12.64
C GLU A 118 -12.12 14.14 -13.94
N ALA A 119 -11.64 13.44 -14.98
CA ALA A 119 -11.47 14.02 -16.31
C ALA A 119 -12.81 14.24 -17.04
N GLY A 120 -13.94 13.81 -16.45
CA GLY A 120 -15.26 13.89 -17.09
C GLY A 120 -15.42 12.93 -18.27
N LEU A 121 -14.58 11.88 -18.34
CA LEU A 121 -14.55 10.91 -19.45
C LEU A 121 -15.28 9.61 -19.10
N LEU A 122 -16.04 9.59 -18.00
CA LEU A 122 -16.83 8.41 -17.63
C LEU A 122 -17.91 8.16 -18.69
N GLY A 123 -17.90 6.97 -19.30
CA GLY A 123 -18.80 6.63 -20.40
C GLY A 123 -18.35 7.09 -21.79
N ALA A 124 -17.15 7.66 -21.91
CA ALA A 124 -16.55 7.92 -23.22
C ALA A 124 -16.46 6.62 -24.04
N LYS A 125 -16.72 6.71 -25.36
CA LYS A 125 -16.63 5.55 -26.25
C LYS A 125 -15.19 5.03 -26.26
N PRO A 126 -14.96 3.72 -26.05
CA PRO A 126 -13.62 3.17 -26.12
C PRO A 126 -13.07 3.31 -27.55
N VAL A 127 -11.81 3.73 -27.65
CA VAL A 127 -11.07 3.82 -28.92
C VAL A 127 -9.90 2.86 -28.84
N THR A 128 -9.64 2.13 -29.93
CA THR A 128 -8.55 1.14 -30.00
C THR A 128 -7.18 1.79 -30.09
N THR A 129 -7.10 3.02 -30.59
CA THR A 129 -5.87 3.79 -30.68
C THR A 129 -5.84 4.88 -29.61
N PRO A 130 -4.76 4.99 -28.81
CA PRO A 130 -4.65 5.98 -27.73
C PRO A 130 -4.47 7.42 -28.25
N MET A 131 -4.04 7.57 -29.51
CA MET A 131 -3.86 8.85 -30.19
C MET A 131 -4.14 8.66 -31.68
N GLU A 132 -4.60 9.70 -32.35
CA GLU A 132 -4.81 9.72 -33.80
C GLU A 132 -3.46 9.55 -34.53
N GLN A 133 -3.43 8.68 -35.54
CA GLN A 133 -2.24 8.50 -36.37
C GLN A 133 -2.03 9.76 -37.21
N ASN A 134 -0.77 10.22 -37.30
CA ASN A 134 -0.39 11.46 -38.00
C ASN A 134 -1.02 12.74 -37.40
N HIS A 135 -1.31 12.74 -36.11
CA HIS A 135 -1.75 13.96 -35.43
C HIS A 135 -0.67 15.05 -35.51
N HIS A 136 -0.89 16.06 -36.36
CA HIS A 136 0.02 17.19 -36.50
C HIS A 136 -0.17 18.13 -35.30
N LEU A 137 0.75 18.07 -34.35
CA LEU A 137 0.79 19.03 -33.24
C LEU A 137 0.98 20.44 -33.82
N GLY A 138 0.01 21.31 -33.56
CA GLY A 138 0.13 22.73 -33.93
C GLY A 138 1.29 23.40 -33.19
N LEU A 139 1.90 24.40 -33.82
CA LEU A 139 2.86 25.27 -33.12
C LEU A 139 2.16 25.95 -31.95
N ALA A 140 2.81 25.97 -30.77
CA ALA A 140 2.30 26.56 -29.54
C ALA A 140 2.26 28.11 -29.62
N LYS A 141 1.39 28.64 -30.47
CA LYS A 141 1.15 30.09 -30.68
C LYS A 141 -0.08 30.61 -29.91
N GLY A 142 -0.81 29.71 -29.24
CA GLY A 142 -1.99 30.06 -28.45
C GLY A 142 -1.64 30.64 -27.07
N PRO A 143 -2.61 31.28 -26.39
CA PRO A 143 -2.42 31.77 -25.04
C PRO A 143 -2.17 30.61 -24.06
N CYS A 144 -1.41 30.89 -23.00
CA CYS A 144 -1.21 29.93 -21.92
C CYS A 144 -2.55 29.51 -21.29
N LEU A 145 -2.63 28.25 -20.84
CA LEU A 145 -3.79 27.75 -20.10
C LEU A 145 -4.03 28.61 -18.86
N THR A 146 -5.26 29.09 -18.69
CA THR A 146 -5.67 29.92 -17.54
C THR A 146 -5.56 29.16 -16.21
N SER A 147 -5.76 27.84 -16.22
CA SER A 147 -5.60 26.97 -15.06
C SER A 147 -4.73 25.76 -15.44
N PRO A 148 -3.40 25.87 -15.34
CA PRO A 148 -2.50 24.79 -15.67
C PRO A 148 -2.55 23.63 -14.66
N ASP A 149 -3.10 23.87 -13.46
CA ASP A 149 -3.08 22.92 -12.34
C ASP A 149 -3.86 21.64 -12.66
N LYS A 150 -5.03 21.75 -13.31
CA LYS A 150 -5.82 20.58 -13.70
C LYS A 150 -5.06 19.68 -14.68
N TYR A 151 -4.38 20.28 -15.65
CA TYR A 151 -3.56 19.54 -16.61
C TYR A 151 -2.36 18.89 -15.92
N ARG A 152 -1.63 19.63 -15.09
CA ARG A 152 -0.48 19.13 -14.33
C ARG A 152 -0.87 18.00 -13.38
N GLN A 153 -2.01 18.13 -12.69
CA GLN A 153 -2.57 17.10 -11.82
C GLN A 153 -2.90 15.83 -12.61
N LEU A 154 -3.59 15.95 -13.75
CA LEU A 154 -3.93 14.82 -14.61
C LEU A 154 -2.67 14.09 -15.09
N VAL A 155 -1.67 14.83 -15.59
CA VAL A 155 -0.38 14.28 -16.02
C VAL A 155 0.30 13.55 -14.86
N GLY A 156 0.38 14.17 -13.67
CA GLY A 156 0.97 13.53 -12.49
C GLY A 156 0.26 12.23 -12.08
N ARG A 157 -1.07 12.21 -12.15
CA ARG A 157 -1.86 11.00 -11.85
C ARG A 157 -1.65 9.89 -12.86
N LEU A 158 -1.57 10.21 -14.16
CA LEU A 158 -1.28 9.25 -15.21
C LEU A 158 0.13 8.67 -15.08
N ILE A 159 1.12 9.52 -14.74
CA ILE A 159 2.48 9.06 -14.43
C ILE A 159 2.43 8.09 -13.25
N TYR A 160 1.73 8.43 -12.16
CA TYR A 160 1.60 7.53 -11.01
C TYR A 160 0.93 6.18 -11.37
N LEU A 161 -0.11 6.21 -12.22
CA LEU A 161 -0.78 5.01 -12.72
C LEU A 161 0.16 4.11 -13.55
N CYS A 162 1.05 4.69 -14.36
CA CYS A 162 2.00 3.94 -15.19
C CYS A 162 3.22 3.43 -14.41
N PHE A 163 3.72 4.22 -13.47
CA PHE A 163 4.94 3.94 -12.71
C PHE A 163 4.64 3.46 -11.30
N THR A 164 3.66 2.55 -11.14
CA THR A 164 3.40 1.93 -9.84
C THR A 164 4.67 1.29 -9.29
N ARG A 165 5.38 2.04 -8.44
CA ARG A 165 6.50 1.56 -7.65
C ARG A 165 5.95 1.30 -6.26
N PRO A 166 5.76 0.03 -5.88
CA PRO A 166 5.45 -0.32 -4.50
C PRO A 166 6.56 0.14 -3.54
#